data_AF-N9WIK6-F1
#
_entry.id   AF-N9WIK6-F1
#
_cell.length_a   1.000
_cell.length_b   1.000
_cell.length_c   1.000
_cell.angle_alpha   90.00
_cell.angle_beta   90.00
_cell.angle_gamma   90.00
#
_symmetry.space_group_name_H-M   'P 1'
#
loop_
_entity.id
_entity.type
_entity.pdbx_description
1 polymer ?
#
loop_
_entity_poly.entity_id
_entity_poly.type
_entity_poly.pdbx_seq_one_letter_code
_entity_poly.pdbx_strand_id
1 'polypeptide(L)'
;MNLAKRILDVCCGSKLFWFQKHHPDVVYMDIRQEHGDIHGKHVHVDPDVIGDFRNIPYDDGRFDMVVFDPPHLRWAGPNSIMKAQYGQLSETWSQDIAQGFKECMRVLKSGGFLIFKWNECQIRVNEVLKLMDTTPLFGNRRGDTHWLVFTKKECQNEEIS
;
A
#
# COMPACT_ATOMS: atom_id res chain seq x y z
N MET A 1 5.18 9.38 -26.91
CA MET A 1 4.43 9.94 -25.75
C MET A 1 4.77 9.08 -24.56
N ASN A 2 5.31 9.66 -23.49
CA ASN A 2 5.50 8.89 -22.26
C ASN A 2 4.10 8.71 -21.64
N LEU A 3 3.53 7.51 -21.75
CA LEU A 3 2.20 7.24 -21.18
C LEU A 3 2.26 7.50 -19.68
N ALA A 4 1.29 8.24 -19.16
CA ALA A 4 1.23 8.52 -17.74
C ALA A 4 1.05 7.20 -16.97
N LYS A 5 1.94 6.92 -16.02
CA LYS A 5 1.85 5.75 -15.13
C LYS A 5 0.45 5.64 -14.52
N ARG A 6 -0.08 4.42 -14.48
CA ARG A 6 -1.49 4.12 -14.19
C ARG A 6 -1.69 3.37 -12.88
N ILE A 7 -0.62 2.84 -12.31
CA ILE A 7 -0.60 2.08 -11.08
C ILE A 7 0.22 2.85 -10.04
N LEU A 8 -0.23 2.84 -8.78
CA LEU A 8 0.52 3.36 -7.64
C LEU A 8 0.78 2.24 -6.64
N ASP A 9 2.04 2.05 -6.24
CA ASP A 9 2.42 1.31 -5.05
C ASP A 9 2.76 2.31 -3.95
N VAL A 10 1.96 2.37 -2.88
CA VAL A 10 2.05 3.44 -1.86
C VAL A 10 3.10 3.16 -0.78
N CYS A 11 3.60 1.93 -0.68
CA CYS A 11 4.54 1.47 0.34
C CYS A 11 5.59 0.54 -0.29
N CYS A 12 6.29 1.01 -1.32
CA CYS A 12 7.00 0.10 -2.22
C CYS A 12 8.16 -0.65 -1.57
N GLY A 13 8.75 -0.13 -0.49
CA GLY A 13 9.95 -0.68 0.14
C GLY A 13 11.03 -0.95 -0.91
N SER A 14 11.66 -2.13 -0.84
CA SER A 14 12.63 -2.59 -1.85
C SER A 14 12.01 -3.20 -3.12
N LYS A 15 10.75 -2.86 -3.41
CA LYS A 15 9.96 -3.29 -4.59
C LYS A 15 9.82 -4.80 -4.72
N LEU A 16 9.83 -5.51 -3.59
CA LEU A 16 9.79 -6.98 -3.54
C LEU A 16 8.41 -7.57 -3.85
N PHE A 17 7.38 -6.71 -3.88
CA PHE A 17 6.05 -7.06 -4.39
C PHE A 17 6.06 -7.37 -5.89
N TRP A 18 7.02 -6.82 -6.65
CA TRP A 18 6.99 -6.78 -8.10
C TRP A 18 7.96 -7.78 -8.73
N PHE A 19 7.50 -8.53 -9.74
CA PHE A 19 8.38 -9.35 -10.57
C PHE A 19 9.39 -8.50 -11.34
N GLN A 20 8.95 -7.34 -11.85
CA GLN A 20 9.79 -6.33 -12.47
C GLN A 20 9.85 -5.10 -11.57
N LYS A 21 11.01 -4.83 -10.96
CA LYS A 21 11.21 -3.72 -10.01
C LYS A 21 11.11 -2.32 -10.65
N HIS A 22 11.15 -2.23 -11.98
CA HIS A 22 11.00 -0.99 -12.74
C HIS A 22 9.95 -1.20 -13.83
N HIS A 23 8.70 -1.41 -13.41
CA HIS A 23 7.59 -1.58 -14.34
C HIS A 23 7.17 -0.21 -14.91
N PRO A 24 7.00 -0.06 -16.24
CA PRO A 24 6.75 1.25 -16.87
C PRO A 24 5.41 1.88 -16.47
N ASP A 25 4.42 1.08 -16.07
CA ASP A 25 3.11 1.58 -15.64
C ASP A 25 3.01 1.97 -14.15
N VAL A 26 4.02 1.69 -13.33
CA VAL A 26 3.93 1.77 -11.86
C VAL A 26 4.70 2.99 -11.36
N VAL A 27 4.03 3.83 -10.56
CA VAL A 27 4.67 4.78 -9.65
C VAL A 27 4.98 4.05 -8.36
N TYR A 28 6.24 4.08 -7.94
CA TYR A 28 6.66 3.57 -6.63
C TYR A 28 6.76 4.71 -5.63
N MET A 29 6.02 4.64 -4.53
CA MET A 29 6.07 5.59 -3.44
C MET A 29 6.48 4.91 -2.14
N ASP A 30 7.31 5.58 -1.34
CA ASP A 30 7.63 5.20 0.04
C ASP A 30 7.97 6.48 0.81
N ILE A 31 7.76 6.50 2.12
CA ILE A 31 8.15 7.65 2.95
C ILE A 31 9.68 7.71 3.14
N ARG A 32 10.37 6.63 2.79
CA ARG A 32 11.81 6.44 2.99
C ARG A 32 12.55 6.46 1.65
N GLN A 33 13.79 6.92 1.69
CA GLN A 33 14.80 6.64 0.69
C GLN A 33 16.08 6.22 1.42
N GLU A 34 16.36 4.93 1.40
CA GLU A 34 17.35 4.31 2.29
C GLU A 34 18.09 3.17 1.59
N HIS A 35 19.39 3.11 1.84
CA HIS A 35 20.27 2.07 1.32
C HIS A 35 21.15 1.54 2.45
N GLY A 36 21.31 0.23 2.53
CA GLY A 36 22.19 -0.35 3.53
C GLY A 36 22.21 -1.87 3.53
N ASP A 37 23.10 -2.42 4.35
CA ASP A 37 23.30 -3.85 4.52
C ASP A 37 22.92 -4.28 5.92
N ILE A 38 22.01 -5.23 6.01
CA ILE A 38 21.57 -5.80 7.29
C ILE A 38 21.70 -7.32 7.21
N HIS A 39 22.58 -7.88 8.04
CA HIS A 39 22.84 -9.33 8.10
C HIS A 39 23.13 -9.95 6.72
N GLY A 40 23.91 -9.24 5.89
CA GLY A 40 24.27 -9.70 4.54
C GLY A 40 23.16 -9.59 3.49
N LYS A 41 22.05 -8.91 3.82
CA LYS A 41 21.01 -8.56 2.85
C LYS A 41 21.03 -7.07 2.55
N HIS A 42 21.10 -6.76 1.26
CA HIS A 42 20.95 -5.41 0.74
C HIS A 42 19.50 -4.94 0.88
N VAL A 43 19.30 -3.86 1.63
CA VAL A 43 18.08 -3.07 1.67
C VAL A 43 18.26 -1.89 0.72
N HIS A 44 17.34 -1.76 -0.24
CA HIS A 44 17.41 -0.72 -1.26
C HIS A 44 16.00 -0.17 -1.49
N VAL A 45 15.61 0.81 -0.66
CA VAL A 45 14.33 1.52 -0.77
C VAL A 45 14.59 2.79 -1.55
N ASP A 46 14.16 2.80 -2.81
CA ASP A 46 14.40 3.90 -3.74
C ASP A 46 13.12 4.15 -4.57
N PRO A 47 12.17 4.93 -4.02
CA PRO A 47 10.89 5.19 -4.68
C PRO A 47 11.04 6.23 -5.80
N ASP A 48 10.08 6.26 -6.73
CA ASP A 48 9.95 7.36 -7.69
C ASP A 48 9.50 8.65 -6.97
N VAL A 49 8.74 8.50 -5.88
CA VAL A 49 8.19 9.60 -5.08
C VAL A 49 8.40 9.32 -3.60
N ILE A 50 9.01 10.26 -2.89
CA ILE A 50 9.06 10.22 -1.43
C ILE A 50 7.73 10.79 -0.91
N GLY A 51 6.94 9.98 -0.21
CA GLY A 51 5.59 10.36 0.22
C GLY A 51 5.03 9.50 1.33
N ASP A 52 4.18 10.10 2.16
CA ASP A 52 3.49 9.43 3.26
C ASP A 52 2.15 8.86 2.75
N PHE A 53 1.89 7.57 2.93
CA PHE A 53 0.63 6.96 2.50
C PHE A 53 -0.61 7.58 3.17
N ARG A 54 -0.44 8.30 4.29
CA ARG A 54 -1.52 9.01 4.99
C ARG A 54 -1.92 10.32 4.32
N ASN A 55 -1.09 10.79 3.38
CA ASN A 55 -1.30 11.99 2.59
C ASN A 55 -0.63 11.82 1.21
N ILE A 56 -1.28 11.07 0.32
CA ILE A 56 -0.74 10.71 -0.98
C ILE A 56 -0.71 11.96 -1.87
N PRO A 57 0.46 12.37 -2.43
CA PRO A 57 0.62 13.62 -3.16
C PRO A 57 0.11 13.53 -4.63
N TYR A 58 -1.11 13.02 -4.79
CA TYR A 58 -1.80 12.87 -6.06
C TYR A 58 -3.27 13.26 -5.92
N ASP A 59 -3.83 13.77 -7.00
CA ASP A 59 -5.24 14.14 -7.09
C ASP A 59 -6.15 12.91 -7.00
N ASP A 60 -7.42 13.18 -6.68
CA ASP A 60 -8.49 12.20 -6.64
C ASP A 60 -8.65 11.50 -8.00
N GLY A 61 -8.89 10.19 -7.99
CA GLY A 61 -9.19 9.45 -9.22
C GLY A 61 -8.05 9.42 -10.24
N ARG A 62 -6.79 9.48 -9.80
CA ARG A 62 -5.62 9.46 -10.69
C ARG A 62 -5.28 8.08 -11.23
N PHE A 63 -5.41 7.01 -10.45
CA PHE A 63 -4.87 5.69 -10.75
C PHE A 63 -5.94 4.64 -11.06
N ASP A 64 -5.64 3.73 -11.98
CA ASP A 64 -6.52 2.59 -12.32
C ASP A 64 -6.40 1.48 -11.24
N MET A 65 -5.21 1.32 -10.66
CA MET A 65 -4.93 0.36 -9.60
C MET A 65 -4.01 0.98 -8.54
N VAL A 66 -4.27 0.67 -7.28
CA VAL A 66 -3.40 1.02 -6.15
C VAL A 66 -3.00 -0.26 -5.42
N VAL A 67 -1.73 -0.37 -5.04
CA VAL A 67 -1.20 -1.43 -4.17
C VAL A 67 -0.91 -0.82 -2.81
N PHE A 68 -1.46 -1.43 -1.76
CA PHE A 68 -1.24 -1.06 -0.38
C PHE A 68 -0.76 -2.27 0.42
N ASP A 69 0.56 -2.36 0.59
CA ASP A 69 1.27 -3.35 1.41
C ASP A 69 2.02 -2.62 2.54
N PRO A 70 1.30 -2.04 3.52
CA PRO A 70 1.91 -1.25 4.58
C PRO A 70 2.77 -2.10 5.54
N PRO A 71 3.61 -1.44 6.37
CA PRO A 71 4.19 -2.11 7.53
C PRO A 71 3.12 -2.80 8.36
N HIS A 72 3.40 -4.02 8.85
CA HIS A 72 2.45 -4.82 9.63
C HIS A 72 3.00 -5.23 11.02
N LEU A 73 4.21 -4.78 11.35
CA LEU A 73 4.83 -5.04 12.66
C LEU A 73 4.64 -3.85 13.58
N ARG A 74 4.03 -4.07 14.74
CA ARG A 74 4.05 -3.12 15.88
C ARG A 74 5.41 -3.11 16.56
N TRP A 75 6.00 -4.29 16.73
CA TRP A 75 7.27 -4.46 17.41
C TRP A 75 8.23 -5.20 16.50
N ALA A 76 9.40 -4.60 16.26
CA ALA A 76 10.49 -5.21 15.52
C ALA A 76 11.81 -4.92 16.26
N GLY A 77 12.68 -5.93 16.34
CA GLY A 77 14.01 -5.74 16.91
C GLY A 77 14.82 -4.68 16.15
N PRO A 78 15.82 -4.05 16.78
CA PRO A 78 16.57 -2.93 16.20
C PRO A 78 17.27 -3.28 14.89
N ASN A 79 17.69 -4.54 14.71
CA ASN A 79 18.34 -5.03 13.48
C ASN A 79 17.39 -5.88 12.60
N SER A 80 16.07 -5.68 12.71
CA SER A 80 15.10 -6.44 11.92
C SER A 80 15.19 -6.09 10.43
N ILE A 81 15.56 -7.08 9.61
CA ILE A 81 15.52 -6.95 8.14
C ILE A 81 14.11 -6.57 7.67
N MET A 82 13.06 -7.09 8.30
CA MET A 82 11.67 -6.81 7.93
C MET A 82 11.33 -5.34 8.18
N LYS A 83 11.80 -4.77 9.30
CA LYS A 83 11.67 -3.34 9.58
C LYS A 83 12.41 -2.50 8.55
N ALA A 84 13.61 -2.89 8.17
CA ALA A 84 14.38 -2.12 7.20
C ALA A 84 13.78 -2.21 5.79
N GLN A 85 13.27 -3.37 5.37
CA GLN A 85 12.66 -3.54 4.05
C GLN A 85 11.30 -2.83 3.95
N TYR A 86 10.45 -2.94 4.98
CA TYR A 86 9.03 -2.58 4.88
C TYR A 86 8.56 -1.56 5.92
N GLY A 87 9.44 -1.07 6.79
CA GLY A 87 9.09 -0.15 7.87
C GLY A 87 8.49 -0.84 9.11
N GLN A 88 7.99 -0.02 10.03
CA GLN A 88 7.33 -0.45 11.26
C GLN A 88 6.09 0.43 11.47
N LEU A 89 5.04 -0.15 12.04
CA LEU A 89 3.86 0.61 12.44
C LEU A 89 4.19 1.60 13.56
N SER A 90 3.51 2.75 13.55
CA SER A 90 3.60 3.75 14.62
C SER A 90 2.78 3.32 15.85
N GLU A 91 2.80 4.14 16.90
CA GLU A 91 1.90 3.96 18.06
C GLU A 91 0.42 4.16 17.67
N THR A 92 0.14 5.04 16.71
CA THR A 92 -1.19 5.37 16.17
C THR A 92 -1.51 4.56 14.91
N TRP A 93 -1.02 3.31 14.85
CA TRP A 93 -1.08 2.49 13.65
C TRP A 93 -2.50 2.31 13.10
N SER A 94 -3.52 2.21 13.96
CA SER A 94 -4.89 2.00 13.51
C SER A 94 -5.43 3.22 12.79
N GLN A 95 -5.13 4.43 13.30
CA GLN A 95 -5.45 5.69 12.62
C GLN A 95 -4.68 5.82 11.31
N ASP A 96 -3.39 5.49 11.32
CA ASP A 96 -2.54 5.55 10.13
C ASP A 96 -3.07 4.63 9.03
N ILE A 97 -3.37 3.36 9.34
CA ILE A 97 -3.90 2.40 8.37
C ILE A 97 -5.28 2.81 7.85
N ALA A 98 -6.18 3.29 8.73
CA ALA A 98 -7.48 3.79 8.32
C ALA A 98 -7.35 4.98 7.35
N GLN A 99 -6.47 5.93 7.66
CA GLN A 99 -6.21 7.10 6.82
C GLN A 99 -5.54 6.70 5.50
N GLY A 100 -4.55 5.81 5.54
CA GLY A 100 -3.89 5.29 4.35
C GLY A 100 -4.85 4.56 3.41
N PHE A 101 -5.77 3.76 3.95
CA PHE A 101 -6.81 3.13 3.16
C PHE A 101 -7.71 4.18 2.49
N LYS A 102 -8.14 5.22 3.23
CA LYS A 102 -8.94 6.32 2.67
C LYS A 102 -8.21 7.05 1.55
N GLU A 103 -6.93 7.35 1.72
CA GLU A 103 -6.10 7.97 0.68
C GLU A 103 -5.95 7.08 -0.55
N CYS A 104 -5.72 5.77 -0.37
CA CYS A 104 -5.68 4.81 -1.48
C CYS A 104 -7.00 4.83 -2.27
N MET A 105 -8.14 4.83 -1.56
CA MET A 105 -9.46 4.91 -2.20
C MET A 105 -9.70 6.28 -2.85
N ARG A 106 -9.17 7.38 -2.30
CA ARG A 106 -9.29 8.73 -2.86
C ARG A 106 -8.60 8.82 -4.23
N VAL A 107 -7.34 8.41 -4.31
CA VAL A 107 -6.54 8.49 -5.56
C VAL A 107 -6.91 7.42 -6.59
N LEU A 108 -7.66 6.39 -6.20
CA LEU A 108 -8.19 5.39 -7.11
C LEU A 108 -9.34 5.93 -7.95
N LYS A 109 -9.36 5.63 -9.24
CA LYS A 109 -10.48 5.94 -10.13
C LYS A 109 -11.75 5.20 -9.72
N SER A 110 -12.89 5.78 -10.08
CA SER A 110 -14.18 5.09 -10.09
C SER A 110 -14.06 3.76 -10.84
N GLY A 111 -14.48 2.64 -10.24
CA GLY A 111 -14.33 1.30 -10.81
C GLY A 111 -12.92 0.69 -10.75
N GLY A 112 -11.93 1.44 -10.25
CA GLY A 112 -10.56 0.94 -10.07
C GLY A 112 -10.44 -0.10 -8.95
N PHE A 113 -9.27 -0.73 -8.86
CA PHE A 113 -8.98 -1.77 -7.87
C PHE A 113 -7.87 -1.40 -6.89
N LEU A 114 -8.09 -1.70 -5.62
CA LEU A 114 -7.07 -1.62 -4.58
C LEU A 114 -6.66 -3.04 -4.19
N ILE A 115 -5.37 -3.35 -4.33
CA ILE A 115 -4.76 -4.59 -3.85
C ILE A 115 -4.18 -4.30 -2.47
N PHE A 116 -4.72 -4.95 -1.45
CA PHE A 116 -4.27 -4.82 -0.08
C PHE A 116 -3.58 -6.10 0.38
N LYS A 117 -2.38 -5.99 0.92
CA LYS A 117 -1.65 -7.11 1.50
C LYS A 117 -1.45 -6.89 2.98
N TRP A 118 -1.69 -7.93 3.77
CA TRP A 118 -1.49 -7.90 5.21
C TRP A 118 -0.94 -9.22 5.73
N ASN A 119 0.03 -9.17 6.63
CA ASN A 119 0.45 -10.34 7.38
C ASN A 119 -0.02 -10.22 8.83
N GLU A 120 -0.77 -11.22 9.30
CA GLU A 120 -1.45 -11.15 10.60
C GLU A 120 -0.64 -11.69 11.80
N CYS A 121 0.69 -11.79 11.67
CA CYS A 121 1.55 -12.32 12.72
C CYS A 121 1.47 -11.56 14.06
N GLN A 122 1.13 -10.26 14.04
CA GLN A 122 0.99 -9.44 15.25
C GLN A 122 -0.40 -8.81 15.43
N ILE A 123 -1.10 -8.50 14.32
CA ILE A 123 -2.44 -7.89 14.33
C ILE A 123 -3.33 -8.71 13.42
N ARG A 124 -4.47 -9.19 13.92
CA ARG A 124 -5.41 -9.99 13.14
C ARG A 124 -5.97 -9.19 11.98
N VAL A 125 -6.12 -9.83 10.81
CA VAL A 125 -6.69 -9.15 9.63
C VAL A 125 -8.09 -8.59 9.92
N ASN A 126 -8.88 -9.27 10.75
CA ASN A 126 -10.22 -8.81 11.15
C ASN A 126 -10.22 -7.51 11.97
N GLU A 127 -9.13 -7.21 12.70
CA GLU A 127 -9.00 -5.92 13.39
C GLU A 127 -8.75 -4.80 12.39
N VAL A 128 -7.93 -5.07 11.37
CA VAL A 128 -7.63 -4.13 10.29
C VAL A 128 -8.85 -3.86 9.43
N LEU A 129 -9.62 -4.90 9.07
CA LEU A 129 -10.83 -4.76 8.26
C LEU A 129 -11.92 -3.91 8.94
N LYS A 130 -11.96 -3.86 10.27
CA LYS A 130 -12.88 -2.97 11.01
C LYS A 130 -12.56 -1.48 10.84
N LEU A 131 -11.36 -1.15 10.37
CA LEU A 131 -10.92 0.23 10.12
C LEU A 131 -11.33 0.73 8.74
N MET A 132 -11.86 -0.15 7.88
CA MET A 132 -12.16 0.14 6.48
C MET A 132 -13.66 0.26 6.28
N ASP A 133 -14.08 1.31 5.57
CA ASP A 133 -15.49 1.56 5.24
C ASP A 133 -15.97 0.76 4.01
N THR A 134 -15.17 -0.20 3.56
CA THR A 134 -15.44 -1.03 2.37
C THR A 134 -15.00 -2.46 2.65
N THR A 135 -15.80 -3.43 2.22
CA THR A 135 -15.47 -4.85 2.32
C THR A 135 -14.68 -5.32 1.10
N PRO A 136 -13.74 -6.26 1.24
CA PRO A 136 -13.02 -6.81 0.10
C PRO A 136 -13.98 -7.57 -0.82
N LEU A 137 -13.75 -7.47 -2.13
CA LEU A 137 -14.50 -8.16 -3.17
C LEU A 137 -14.16 -9.67 -3.18
N PHE A 138 -12.88 -9.99 -3.11
CA PHE A 138 -12.35 -11.35 -2.97
C PHE A 138 -10.92 -11.31 -2.44
N GLY A 139 -10.33 -12.48 -2.18
CA GLY A 139 -8.95 -12.57 -1.75
C GLY A 139 -8.42 -13.99 -1.64
N ASN A 140 -7.16 -14.11 -1.21
CA ASN A 140 -6.50 -15.36 -0.90
C ASN A 140 -5.76 -15.24 0.43
N ARG A 141 -5.65 -16.37 1.14
CA ARG A 141 -4.82 -16.51 2.34
C ARG A 141 -3.82 -17.65 2.15
N ARG A 142 -2.55 -17.36 2.44
CA ARG A 142 -1.49 -18.37 2.57
C ARG A 142 -0.74 -18.18 3.89
N GLY A 143 -0.91 -19.12 4.82
CA GLY A 143 -0.40 -18.97 6.19
C GLY A 143 -1.04 -17.75 6.86
N ASP A 144 -0.20 -16.84 7.37
CA ASP A 144 -0.64 -15.58 7.99
C ASP A 144 -0.72 -14.42 6.99
N THR A 145 -0.38 -14.64 5.71
CA THR A 145 -0.45 -13.58 4.70
C THR A 145 -1.78 -13.61 3.97
N HIS A 146 -2.45 -12.47 3.97
CA HIS A 146 -3.71 -12.20 3.30
C HIS A 146 -3.47 -11.25 2.12
N TRP A 147 -4.11 -11.58 1.00
CA TRP A 147 -4.20 -10.76 -0.20
C TRP A 147 -5.66 -10.47 -0.44
N LEU A 148 -6.06 -9.21 -0.35
CA LEU A 148 -7.43 -8.77 -0.44
C LEU A 148 -7.57 -7.77 -1.58
N VAL A 149 -8.65 -7.88 -2.34
CA VAL A 149 -8.95 -6.97 -3.45
C VAL A 149 -10.18 -6.17 -3.09
N PHE A 150 -10.09 -4.85 -3.20
CA PHE A 150 -11.20 -3.92 -3.03
C PHE A 150 -11.45 -3.20 -4.35
N THR A 151 -12.63 -2.63 -4.50
CA THR A 151 -12.95 -1.76 -5.65
C THR A 151 -13.60 -0.47 -5.16
N LYS A 152 -13.30 0.65 -5.82
CA LYS A 152 -13.99 1.91 -5.57
C LYS A 152 -15.31 1.88 -6.33
N LYS A 153 -16.42 1.97 -5.60
CA LYS A 153 -17.78 2.04 -6.18
C LYS A 153 -17.83 3.15 -7.24
N GLU A 154 -18.63 2.92 -8.26
CA GLU A 154 -18.89 3.95 -9.24
C GLU A 154 -19.64 5.12 -8.60
N CYS A 155 -19.18 6.35 -8.84
CA CYS A 155 -20.03 7.51 -8.61
C CYS A 155 -21.13 7.45 -9.67
N GLN A 156 -22.32 7.01 -9.30
CA GLN A 156 -23.50 7.24 -10.14
C GLN A 156 -23.66 8.75 -10.21
N ASN A 157 -23.37 9.35 -11.37
CA ASN A 157 -23.85 10.69 -11.65
C ASN A 157 -25.36 10.56 -11.68
N GLU A 158 -26.03 11.05 -10.63
CA GLU A 158 -27.46 11.30 -10.72
C GLU A 158 -27.64 12.25 -11.92
N GLU A 159 -28.20 11.74 -13.01
CA GLU A 159 -28.70 12.59 -14.09
C GLU A 159 -29.75 13.48 -13.45
N ILE A 160 -29.38 14.73 -13.18
CA ILE A 160 -30.33 15.78 -12.82
C ILE A 160 -31.26 15.91 -14.04
N SER A 161 -32.49 15.46 -13.85
CA SER A 161 -33.60 15.59 -14.81
C SER A 161 -34.14 17.02 -14.85
#